data_AF-A0A7S2ELV8-F1
#
_entry.id   AF-A0A7S2ELV8-F1
#
_cell.length_a   1.000
_cell.length_b   1.000
_cell.length_c   1.000
_cell.angle_alpha   90.00
_cell.angle_beta   90.00
_cell.angle_gamma   90.00
#
_symmetry.space_group_name_H-M   'P 1'
#
loop_
_entity.id
_entity.type
_entity.pdbx_description
1 polymer ?
#
loop_
_entity_poly.entity_id
_entity_poly.type
_entity_poly.pdbx_seq_one_letter_code
_entity_poly.pdbx_strand_id
1 'polypeptide(L)'
;GDGDDGDDSKEETNVEEEENVARVTMMKLNKQQRKEEEAKQLLIDTVSKVKHLMSSNQTQKKKKNGPVLIFPGKYGVEQVQNELLLQDADSLDLEIKSLADISSTPPSTSTTTTTSNKKTTTQVYVIGDKFARGLDIPNIQSVYILSPPSSAAGYTHLAGRTGRNGMEGVAVTLLSKFGDVRKYVGVLEGLGLEVTEI
;
A
#
# COMPACT_ATOMS: atom_id res chain seq x y z
N GLY A 1 -51.35 37.46 -46.87
CA GLY A 1 -51.46 36.83 -45.55
C GLY A 1 -50.10 36.28 -45.28
N ASP A 2 -49.35 37.03 -44.48
CA ASP A 2 -47.92 36.89 -44.25
C ASP A 2 -47.58 35.54 -43.62
N GLY A 3 -46.42 35.01 -44.03
CA GLY A 3 -45.87 33.76 -43.53
C GLY A 3 -45.27 33.90 -42.13
N ASP A 4 -45.46 32.86 -41.33
CA ASP A 4 -44.83 32.65 -40.03
C ASP A 4 -44.10 31.30 -40.09
N ASP A 5 -42.88 31.33 -40.63
CA ASP A 5 -41.93 30.23 -40.60
C ASP A 5 -40.88 30.58 -39.53
N GLY A 6 -41.06 30.07 -38.32
CA GLY A 6 -40.17 30.37 -37.22
C GLY A 6 -40.13 29.27 -36.16
N ASP A 7 -38.93 28.69 -36.00
CA ASP A 7 -38.37 28.20 -34.73
C ASP A 7 -38.41 26.69 -34.41
N ASP A 8 -38.07 25.82 -35.37
CA ASP A 8 -37.72 24.41 -35.07
C ASP A 8 -36.20 24.19 -34.81
N SER A 9 -35.36 25.14 -35.24
CA SER A 9 -33.89 24.96 -35.27
C SER A 9 -33.20 25.16 -33.91
N LYS A 10 -33.86 25.81 -32.94
CA LYS A 10 -33.29 26.04 -31.60
C LYS A 10 -33.48 24.85 -30.66
N GLU A 11 -34.46 23.99 -30.92
CA GLU A 11 -34.78 22.85 -30.05
C GLU A 11 -33.90 21.63 -30.38
N GLU A 12 -33.62 21.38 -31.66
CA GLU A 12 -32.70 20.29 -32.09
C GLU A 12 -31.26 20.52 -31.62
N THR A 13 -30.78 21.77 -31.63
CA THR A 13 -29.40 22.12 -31.23
C THR A 13 -29.13 21.92 -29.73
N ASN A 14 -30.15 22.11 -28.88
CA ASN A 14 -30.03 21.93 -27.44
C ASN A 14 -30.00 20.45 -27.03
N VAL A 15 -30.73 19.59 -27.76
CA VAL A 15 -30.78 18.14 -27.52
C VAL A 15 -29.45 17.46 -27.90
N GLU A 16 -28.83 17.86 -29.01
CA GLU A 16 -27.52 17.33 -29.42
C GLU A 16 -26.39 17.72 -28.45
N GLU A 17 -26.42 18.93 -27.90
CA GLU A 17 -25.41 19.40 -26.95
C GLU A 17 -25.52 18.65 -25.61
N GLU A 18 -26.75 18.43 -25.12
CA GLU A 18 -27.00 17.66 -23.90
C GLU A 18 -26.59 16.18 -24.07
N GLU A 19 -26.87 15.56 -25.21
CA GLU A 19 -26.45 14.18 -25.51
C GLU A 19 -24.92 14.06 -25.60
N ASN A 20 -24.24 15.05 -26.18
CA ASN A 20 -22.78 15.08 -26.25
C ASN A 20 -22.14 15.22 -24.87
N VAL A 21 -22.69 16.07 -23.98
CA VAL A 21 -22.24 16.20 -22.59
C VAL A 21 -22.42 14.89 -21.83
N ALA A 22 -23.55 14.20 -22.01
CA ALA A 22 -23.80 12.90 -21.39
C ALA A 22 -22.79 11.84 -21.84
N ARG A 23 -22.51 11.74 -23.15
CA ARG A 23 -21.51 10.80 -23.70
C ARG A 23 -20.11 11.05 -23.17
N VAL A 24 -19.66 12.31 -23.12
CA VAL A 24 -18.35 12.67 -22.58
C VAL A 24 -18.25 12.35 -21.09
N THR A 25 -19.33 12.59 -20.33
CA THR A 25 -19.38 12.31 -18.89
C THR A 25 -19.31 10.81 -18.61
N MET A 26 -20.09 9.99 -19.33
CA MET A 26 -20.03 8.53 -19.20
C MET A 26 -18.65 7.99 -19.57
N MET A 27 -18.01 8.51 -20.62
CA MET A 27 -16.66 8.09 -21.00
C MET A 27 -15.62 8.39 -19.90
N LYS A 28 -15.72 9.56 -19.25
CA LYS A 28 -14.85 9.92 -18.11
C LYS A 28 -15.06 9.00 -16.91
N LEU A 29 -16.32 8.73 -16.56
CA LEU A 29 -16.68 7.81 -15.47
C LEU A 29 -16.13 6.41 -15.71
N ASN A 30 -16.34 5.84 -16.90
CA ASN A 30 -15.83 4.50 -17.25
C ASN A 30 -14.30 4.45 -17.22
N LYS A 31 -13.62 5.49 -17.70
CA LYS A 31 -12.16 5.58 -17.65
C LYS A 31 -11.64 5.66 -16.22
N GLN A 32 -12.35 6.38 -15.35
CA GLN A 32 -12.00 6.50 -13.94
C GLN A 32 -12.22 5.19 -13.20
N GLN A 33 -13.34 4.51 -13.44
CA GLN A 33 -13.63 3.18 -12.89
C GLN A 33 -12.56 2.15 -13.27
N ARG A 34 -12.18 2.07 -14.56
CA ARG A 34 -11.12 1.15 -14.99
C ARG A 34 -9.78 1.39 -14.29
N LYS A 35 -9.38 2.66 -14.14
CA LYS A 35 -8.15 3.02 -13.41
C LYS A 35 -8.22 2.62 -11.94
N GLU A 36 -9.39 2.77 -11.32
CA GLU A 36 -9.59 2.38 -9.93
C GLU A 36 -9.53 0.85 -9.75
N GLU A 37 -10.15 0.09 -10.65
CA GLU A 37 -10.08 -1.38 -10.67
C GLU A 37 -8.64 -1.88 -10.90
N GLU A 38 -7.91 -1.30 -11.86
CA GLU A 38 -6.50 -1.61 -12.08
C GLU A 38 -5.64 -1.34 -10.84
N ALA A 39 -5.89 -0.22 -10.14
CA ALA A 39 -5.18 0.12 -8.92
C ALA A 39 -5.49 -0.84 -7.77
N LYS A 40 -6.76 -1.26 -7.64
CA LYS A 40 -7.19 -2.29 -6.67
C LYS A 40 -6.54 -3.63 -6.96
N GLN A 41 -6.55 -4.09 -8.21
CA GLN A 41 -5.91 -5.35 -8.58
C GLN A 41 -4.41 -5.32 -8.29
N LEU A 42 -3.75 -4.20 -8.61
CA LEU A 42 -2.34 -4.03 -8.31
C LEU A 42 -2.05 -4.08 -6.80
N LEU A 43 -2.93 -3.54 -5.96
CA LEU A 43 -2.81 -3.62 -4.51
C LEU A 43 -2.92 -5.08 -4.02
N ILE A 44 -3.93 -5.81 -4.49
CA ILE A 44 -4.15 -7.22 -4.15
C ILE A 44 -2.88 -8.02 -4.45
N ASP A 45 -2.36 -7.92 -5.68
CA ASP A 45 -1.15 -8.62 -6.12
C ASP A 45 0.08 -8.24 -5.27
N THR A 46 0.20 -6.96 -4.90
CA THR A 46 1.30 -6.42 -4.09
C THR A 46 1.27 -7.02 -2.68
N VAL A 47 0.09 -7.03 -2.05
CA VAL A 47 -0.10 -7.59 -0.70
C VAL A 47 0.11 -9.10 -0.71
N SER A 48 -0.39 -9.82 -1.72
CA SER A 48 -0.16 -11.25 -1.86
C SER A 48 1.33 -11.60 -1.99
N LYS A 49 2.10 -10.81 -2.74
CA LYS A 49 3.56 -10.98 -2.83
C LYS A 49 4.24 -10.75 -1.49
N VAL A 50 3.87 -9.70 -0.75
CA VAL A 50 4.41 -9.44 0.59
C VAL A 50 4.11 -10.60 1.51
N LYS A 51 2.88 -11.12 1.50
CA LYS A 51 2.49 -12.31 2.26
C LYS A 51 3.35 -13.53 1.92
N HIS A 52 3.54 -13.80 0.63
CA HIS A 52 4.40 -14.89 0.18
C HIS A 52 5.85 -14.73 0.65
N LEU A 53 6.40 -13.51 0.56
CA LEU A 53 7.75 -13.18 1.05
C LEU A 53 7.88 -13.31 2.56
N MET A 54 6.85 -12.93 3.32
CA MET A 54 6.81 -13.15 4.77
C MET A 54 6.86 -14.64 5.11
N SER A 55 6.09 -15.47 4.40
CA SER A 55 6.09 -16.93 4.59
C SER A 55 7.39 -17.61 4.12
N SER A 56 7.98 -17.17 3.01
CA SER A 56 9.23 -17.76 2.48
C SER A 56 10.43 -17.43 3.38
N ASN A 57 10.50 -16.21 3.89
CA ASN A 57 11.55 -15.77 4.81
C ASN A 57 11.46 -16.47 6.17
N GLN A 58 10.27 -16.87 6.61
CA GLN A 58 10.07 -17.68 7.82
C GLN A 58 10.63 -19.11 7.69
N THR A 59 10.70 -19.64 6.45
CA THR A 59 11.09 -21.02 6.18
C THR A 59 12.61 -21.19 5.97
N GLN A 60 13.30 -20.16 5.49
CA GLN A 60 14.70 -20.26 5.03
C GLN A 60 15.79 -20.03 6.10
N LYS A 61 15.45 -19.51 7.29
CA LYS A 61 16.41 -19.39 8.40
C LYS A 61 15.67 -19.57 9.72
N LYS A 62 16.12 -20.48 10.60
CA LYS A 62 15.67 -20.61 12.01
C LYS A 62 15.97 -19.33 12.82
N LYS A 63 15.38 -18.18 12.49
CA LYS A 63 15.48 -16.92 13.22
C LYS A 63 14.07 -16.41 13.51
N LYS A 64 13.89 -15.96 14.75
CA LYS A 64 12.64 -15.62 15.44
C LYS A 64 11.71 -14.75 14.59
N ASN A 65 10.39 -14.95 14.74
CA ASN A 65 9.29 -14.12 14.21
C ASN A 65 9.37 -12.70 14.81
N GLY A 66 10.24 -11.85 14.28
CA GLY A 66 10.37 -10.45 14.68
C GLY A 66 9.27 -9.59 14.06
N PRO A 67 9.01 -8.41 14.63
CA PRO A 67 8.08 -7.43 14.08
C PRO A 67 8.36 -7.11 12.60
N VAL A 68 7.31 -7.03 11.82
CA VAL A 68 7.30 -6.60 10.42
C VAL A 68 6.69 -5.21 10.33
N LEU A 69 7.33 -4.31 9.59
CA LEU A 69 6.82 -2.97 9.32
C LEU A 69 6.49 -2.83 7.84
N ILE A 70 5.31 -2.32 7.51
CA ILE A 70 4.83 -2.10 6.14
C ILE A 70 4.53 -0.62 5.94
N PHE A 71 5.17 -0.03 4.93
CA PHE A 71 4.90 1.30 4.42
C PHE A 71 4.03 1.22 3.16
N PRO A 72 2.76 1.66 3.22
CA PRO A 72 1.80 1.48 2.14
C PRO A 72 2.02 2.45 0.98
N GLY A 73 2.73 3.57 1.19
CA GLY A 73 2.95 4.61 0.19
C GLY A 73 1.63 5.06 -0.48
N LYS A 74 1.57 4.98 -1.81
CA LYS A 74 0.41 5.41 -2.62
C LYS A 74 -0.89 4.63 -2.37
N TYR A 75 -0.81 3.43 -1.79
CA TYR A 75 -1.99 2.59 -1.51
C TYR A 75 -2.73 3.03 -0.23
N GLY A 76 -2.06 3.74 0.68
CA GLY A 76 -2.66 4.14 1.95
C GLY A 76 -2.78 3.02 2.98
N VAL A 77 -2.82 3.41 4.25
CA VAL A 77 -2.79 2.49 5.41
C VAL A 77 -4.02 1.59 5.44
N GLU A 78 -5.21 2.18 5.33
CA GLU A 78 -6.49 1.48 5.45
C GLU A 78 -6.67 0.41 4.37
N GLN A 79 -6.37 0.73 3.10
CA GLN A 79 -6.53 -0.23 1.99
C GLN A 79 -5.61 -1.43 2.16
N VAL A 80 -4.35 -1.21 2.56
CA VAL A 80 -3.39 -2.28 2.80
C VAL A 80 -3.78 -3.13 4.01
N GLN A 81 -4.27 -2.52 5.09
CA GLN A 81 -4.75 -3.26 6.27
C GLN A 81 -5.95 -4.14 5.95
N ASN A 82 -6.96 -3.59 5.27
CA ASN A 82 -8.14 -4.33 4.89
C ASN A 82 -7.78 -5.51 3.97
N GLU A 83 -6.88 -5.28 3.00
CA GLU A 83 -6.44 -6.33 2.09
C GLU A 83 -5.63 -7.42 2.83
N LEU A 84 -4.76 -7.04 3.76
CA LEU A 84 -4.03 -8.00 4.59
C LEU A 84 -5.01 -8.84 5.43
N LEU A 85 -6.00 -8.21 6.08
CA LEU A 85 -7.02 -8.93 6.87
C LEU A 85 -7.86 -9.89 6.02
N LEU A 86 -8.25 -9.47 4.81
CA LEU A 86 -9.00 -10.29 3.87
C LEU A 86 -8.18 -11.50 3.42
N GLN A 87 -6.88 -11.29 3.12
CA GLN A 87 -5.99 -12.36 2.70
C GLN A 87 -5.52 -13.24 3.87
N ASP A 88 -5.45 -12.74 5.11
CA ASP A 88 -4.98 -13.49 6.29
C ASP A 88 -5.93 -14.57 6.76
N ALA A 89 -7.19 -14.56 6.32
CA ALA A 89 -8.14 -15.64 6.52
C ALA A 89 -7.59 -17.03 6.10
N ASP A 90 -6.57 -17.06 5.23
CA ASP A 90 -6.07 -18.30 4.62
C ASP A 90 -4.90 -19.01 5.31
N SER A 91 -4.11 -18.44 6.23
CA SER A 91 -2.96 -19.25 6.78
C SER A 91 -1.99 -18.61 7.79
N LEU A 92 -1.96 -17.29 7.98
CA LEU A 92 -0.94 -16.67 8.82
C LEU A 92 -1.56 -16.13 10.10
N ASP A 93 -1.01 -16.55 11.25
CA ASP A 93 -1.29 -15.97 12.56
C ASP A 93 -0.67 -14.55 12.61
N LEU A 94 -1.16 -13.59 11.83
CA LEU A 94 -0.68 -12.20 11.83
C LEU A 94 -1.48 -11.37 12.83
N GLU A 95 -0.77 -10.55 13.62
CA GLU A 95 -1.37 -9.52 14.46
C GLU A 95 -1.14 -8.17 13.77
N ILE A 96 -2.12 -7.71 12.98
CA ILE A 96 -2.06 -6.43 12.27
C ILE A 96 -2.34 -5.30 13.26
N LYS A 97 -1.40 -4.35 13.38
CA LYS A 97 -1.49 -3.18 14.26
C LYS A 97 -1.48 -1.90 13.44
N SER A 98 -2.39 -0.99 13.78
CA SER A 98 -2.46 0.37 13.26
C SER A 98 -1.71 1.34 14.16
N LEU A 99 -1.41 2.53 13.64
CA LEU A 99 -0.79 3.59 14.42
C LEU A 99 -1.58 3.97 15.69
N ALA A 100 -2.92 3.90 15.62
CA ALA A 100 -3.78 4.16 16.78
C ALA A 100 -3.45 3.20 17.94
N ASP A 101 -3.10 1.95 17.62
CA ASP A 101 -2.77 0.90 18.59
C ASP A 101 -1.39 1.09 19.21
N ILE A 102 -0.52 1.91 18.59
CA ILE A 102 0.86 2.14 19.02
C ILE A 102 0.99 3.46 19.79
N SER A 103 0.10 4.42 19.53
CA SER A 103 0.08 5.74 20.18
C SER A 103 -0.76 5.78 21.47
N SER A 104 -1.52 4.74 21.80
CA SER A 104 -2.41 4.71 22.97
C SER A 104 -1.95 3.68 24.01
N THR A 105 -1.54 4.18 25.18
CA THR A 105 -1.56 3.42 26.44
C THR A 105 -2.99 3.41 27.01
N PRO A 106 -3.33 2.50 27.94
CA PRO A 106 -3.90 1.14 27.79
C PRO A 106 -5.29 1.12 27.08
N PRO A 107 -5.86 -0.06 26.75
CA PRO A 107 -7.02 -0.15 25.85
C PRO A 107 -8.30 0.34 26.53
N SER A 108 -8.81 1.48 26.08
CA SER A 108 -10.20 1.87 26.28
C SER A 108 -10.94 1.76 24.94
N THR A 109 -11.58 0.62 24.76
CA THR A 109 -12.86 0.47 24.03
C THR A 109 -12.95 1.12 22.65
N SER A 110 -12.45 0.43 21.62
CA SER A 110 -13.17 0.38 20.35
C SER A 110 -13.03 -0.99 19.70
N THR A 111 -14.14 -1.45 19.18
CA THR A 111 -14.51 -2.84 18.92
C THR A 111 -13.96 -3.30 17.57
N THR A 112 -13.14 -4.36 17.57
CA THR A 112 -13.22 -5.50 16.63
C THR A 112 -12.27 -6.62 17.10
N THR A 113 -12.84 -7.53 17.88
CA THR A 113 -12.54 -8.97 17.97
C THR A 113 -11.07 -9.41 17.86
N THR A 114 -10.31 -9.26 18.95
CA THR A 114 -9.07 -10.03 19.18
C THR A 114 -9.37 -11.23 20.09
N THR A 115 -9.80 -12.35 19.50
CA THR A 115 -9.84 -13.64 20.20
C THR A 115 -8.40 -14.13 20.34
N SER A 116 -7.81 -13.92 21.51
CA SER A 116 -6.43 -14.25 21.83
C SER A 116 -6.24 -15.77 21.99
N ASN A 117 -6.01 -16.47 20.88
CA ASN A 117 -5.39 -17.79 20.93
C ASN A 117 -3.88 -17.65 20.87
N LYS A 118 -3.24 -18.15 21.93
CA LYS A 118 -1.79 -18.18 22.16
C LYS A 118 -1.08 -19.08 21.13
N LYS A 119 -0.92 -18.59 19.90
CA LYS A 119 0.09 -19.06 18.92
C LYS A 119 1.08 -17.92 18.66
N THR A 120 2.27 -18.26 18.20
CA THR A 120 3.36 -17.31 17.93
C THR A 120 2.99 -16.38 16.76
N THR A 121 2.18 -15.35 17.04
CA THR A 121 1.69 -14.41 16.04
C THR A 121 2.82 -13.49 15.58
N THR A 122 2.97 -13.31 14.27
CA THR A 122 3.91 -12.32 13.73
C THR A 122 3.23 -10.95 13.78
N GLN A 123 3.87 -9.99 14.44
CA GLN A 123 3.32 -8.62 14.55
C GLN A 123 3.59 -7.86 13.26
N VAL A 124 2.53 -7.36 12.62
CA VAL A 124 2.60 -6.60 11.39
C VAL A 124 2.10 -5.19 11.64
N TYR A 125 2.95 -4.20 11.44
CA TYR A 125 2.62 -2.80 11.62
C TYR A 125 2.43 -2.14 10.26
N VAL A 126 1.26 -1.59 9.98
CA VAL A 126 1.01 -0.82 8.75
C VAL A 126 0.93 0.65 9.12
N ILE A 127 1.89 1.45 8.64
CA ILE A 127 1.97 2.87 9.00
C ILE A 127 2.25 3.76 7.79
N GLY A 128 1.69 4.96 7.77
CA GLY A 128 2.02 5.95 6.76
C GLY A 128 3.37 6.63 7.03
N ASP A 129 4.05 7.06 5.96
CA ASP A 129 5.40 7.66 6.00
C ASP A 129 5.52 8.80 7.04
N LYS A 130 4.49 9.64 7.13
CA LYS A 130 4.44 10.78 8.08
C LYS A 130 4.48 10.37 9.55
N PHE A 131 4.12 9.13 9.85
CA PHE A 131 4.05 8.59 11.21
C PHE A 131 5.23 7.68 11.56
N ALA A 132 6.18 7.49 10.63
CA ALA A 132 7.43 6.77 10.90
C ALA A 132 8.31 7.48 11.93
N ARG A 133 8.09 8.78 12.15
CA ARG A 133 8.82 9.60 13.13
C ARG A 133 8.14 9.52 14.49
N GLY A 134 8.89 9.14 15.52
CA GLY A 134 8.38 8.98 16.88
C GLY A 134 7.82 7.59 17.20
N LEU A 135 7.71 6.71 16.19
CA LEU A 135 7.39 5.31 16.40
C LEU A 135 8.65 4.54 16.83
N ASP A 136 8.71 4.19 18.11
CA ASP A 136 9.77 3.37 18.67
C ASP A 136 9.29 1.92 18.81
N ILE A 137 9.43 1.15 17.73
CA ILE A 137 9.22 -0.30 17.75
C ILE A 137 10.59 -0.95 17.86
N PRO A 138 10.94 -1.59 18.98
CA PRO A 138 12.22 -2.25 19.12
C PRO A 138 12.29 -3.49 18.21
N ASN A 139 13.48 -3.74 17.65
CA ASN A 139 13.83 -4.99 16.97
C ASN A 139 12.99 -5.33 15.71
N ILE A 140 12.64 -4.35 14.88
CA ILE A 140 12.00 -4.62 13.57
C ILE A 140 12.94 -5.48 12.71
N GLN A 141 12.46 -6.65 12.32
CA GLN A 141 13.25 -7.62 11.54
C GLN A 141 13.18 -7.34 10.04
N SER A 142 11.99 -6.99 9.55
CA SER A 142 11.77 -6.75 8.12
C SER A 142 10.92 -5.50 7.91
N VAL A 143 11.31 -4.70 6.92
CA VAL A 143 10.56 -3.54 6.45
C VAL A 143 10.13 -3.79 5.01
N TYR A 144 8.84 -3.66 4.71
CA TYR A 144 8.29 -3.73 3.36
C TYR A 144 7.82 -2.34 2.93
N ILE A 145 8.35 -1.86 1.81
CA ILE A 145 8.01 -0.57 1.21
C ILE A 145 7.21 -0.87 -0.06
N LEU A 146 5.89 -0.67 -0.02
CA LEU A 146 5.01 -1.07 -1.13
C LEU A 146 5.09 -0.12 -2.33
N SER A 147 5.56 1.11 -2.10
CA SER A 147 5.82 2.09 -3.14
C SER A 147 7.13 2.80 -2.84
N PRO A 148 8.08 2.84 -3.79
CA PRO A 148 9.37 3.45 -3.56
C PRO A 148 9.23 4.94 -3.25
N PRO A 149 9.94 5.48 -2.24
CA PRO A 149 10.02 6.92 -2.03
C PRO A 149 10.72 7.61 -3.20
N SER A 150 10.41 8.89 -3.40
CA SER A 150 10.95 9.70 -4.51
C SER A 150 12.42 10.13 -4.30
N SER A 151 12.99 9.88 -3.12
CA SER A 151 14.35 10.31 -2.78
C SER A 151 15.11 9.25 -1.98
N ALA A 152 16.42 9.23 -2.17
CA ALA A 152 17.35 8.38 -1.43
C ALA A 152 17.27 8.63 0.09
N ALA A 153 17.18 9.90 0.51
CA ALA A 153 17.01 10.24 1.92
C ALA A 153 15.67 9.71 2.50
N GLY A 154 14.60 9.78 1.71
CA GLY A 154 13.32 9.17 2.08
C GLY A 154 13.44 7.66 2.28
N TYR A 155 14.17 6.98 1.40
CA TYR A 155 14.44 5.55 1.53
C TYR A 155 15.16 5.22 2.84
N THR A 156 16.26 5.90 3.14
CA THR A 156 17.01 5.70 4.38
C THR A 156 16.14 5.92 5.63
N HIS A 157 15.20 6.88 5.60
CA HIS A 157 14.28 7.09 6.71
C HIS A 157 13.33 5.91 6.96
N LEU A 158 12.82 5.28 5.90
CA LEU A 158 11.92 4.14 5.96
C LEU A 158 12.69 2.85 6.32
N ALA A 159 13.76 2.57 5.58
CA ALA A 159 14.57 1.36 5.73
C ALA A 159 15.39 1.35 7.04
N GLY A 160 15.79 2.53 7.55
CA GLY A 160 16.57 2.67 8.79
C GLY A 160 15.84 2.23 10.08
N ARG A 161 14.65 1.63 9.97
CA ARG A 161 13.89 1.05 11.07
C ARG A 161 14.32 -0.39 11.39
N THR A 162 15.00 -1.06 10.48
CA THR A 162 15.59 -2.40 10.70
C THR A 162 17.12 -2.33 10.79
N GLY A 163 17.77 -3.45 11.14
CA GLY A 163 19.23 -3.56 11.16
C GLY A 163 19.94 -2.78 12.28
N ARG A 164 19.21 -2.40 13.34
CA ARG A 164 19.76 -1.62 14.47
C ARG A 164 20.57 -2.51 15.41
N ASN A 165 21.58 -1.92 16.06
CA ASN A 165 22.44 -2.58 17.07
C ASN A 165 23.21 -3.81 16.56
N GLY A 166 23.63 -3.81 15.30
CA GLY A 166 24.39 -4.91 14.71
C GLY A 166 23.58 -6.17 14.42
N MET A 167 22.24 -6.08 14.49
CA MET A 167 21.36 -7.16 14.06
C MET A 167 21.17 -7.14 12.54
N GLU A 168 20.99 -8.32 11.94
CA GLU A 168 20.56 -8.43 10.55
C GLU A 168 19.13 -7.90 10.39
N GLY A 169 18.91 -7.02 9.41
CA GLY A 169 17.62 -6.47 9.05
C GLY A 169 17.43 -6.48 7.55
N VAL A 170 16.21 -6.72 7.09
CA VAL A 170 15.88 -6.77 5.65
C VAL A 170 14.90 -5.66 5.30
N ALA A 171 15.23 -4.86 4.29
CA ALA A 171 14.30 -3.91 3.69
C ALA A 171 13.94 -4.38 2.27
N VAL A 172 12.67 -4.69 2.05
CA VAL A 172 12.13 -5.12 0.76
C VAL A 172 11.33 -3.98 0.16
N THR A 173 11.61 -3.64 -1.09
CA THR A 173 10.89 -2.56 -1.79
C THR A 173 10.23 -3.09 -3.04
N LEU A 174 8.92 -2.88 -3.14
CA LEU A 174 8.14 -3.32 -4.28
C LEU A 174 8.15 -2.23 -5.35
N LEU A 175 8.54 -2.60 -6.55
CA LEU A 175 8.56 -1.72 -7.72
C LEU A 175 7.50 -2.20 -8.71
N SER A 176 6.57 -1.31 -9.09
CA SER A 176 5.46 -1.68 -9.99
C SER A 176 5.89 -1.83 -11.46
N LYS A 177 7.03 -1.26 -11.86
CA LYS A 177 7.50 -1.29 -13.26
C LYS A 177 8.94 -1.79 -13.33
N PHE A 178 9.18 -2.74 -14.22
CA PHE A 178 10.51 -3.30 -14.46
C PHE A 178 11.56 -2.22 -14.86
N GLY A 179 11.13 -1.20 -15.61
CA GLY A 179 12.00 -0.09 -16.01
C GLY A 179 12.50 0.78 -14.84
N ASP A 180 11.82 0.74 -13.70
CA ASP A 180 12.21 1.50 -12.51
C ASP A 180 13.27 0.76 -11.69
N VAL A 181 13.39 -0.57 -11.84
CA VAL A 181 14.33 -1.41 -11.07
C VAL A 181 15.76 -0.92 -11.21
N ARG A 182 16.31 -0.88 -12.44
CA ARG A 182 17.69 -0.45 -12.67
C ARG A 182 18.00 0.96 -12.16
N LYS A 183 17.06 1.88 -12.33
CA LYS A 183 17.22 3.26 -11.86
C LYS A 183 17.27 3.30 -10.34
N TYR A 184 16.37 2.55 -9.71
CA TYR A 184 16.24 2.54 -8.26
C TYR A 184 17.40 1.80 -7.59
N VAL A 185 17.88 0.69 -8.18
CA VAL A 185 19.09 -0.02 -7.74
C VAL A 185 20.28 0.95 -7.71
N GLY A 186 20.51 1.73 -8.77
CA GLY A 186 21.60 2.71 -8.78
C GLY A 186 21.50 3.79 -7.70
N VAL A 187 20.27 4.19 -7.30
CA VAL A 187 20.05 5.10 -6.17
C VAL A 187 20.43 4.43 -4.85
N LEU A 188 20.09 3.16 -4.66
CA LEU A 188 20.38 2.41 -3.44
C LEU A 188 21.87 2.07 -3.31
N GLU A 189 22.53 1.69 -4.40
CA GLU A 189 23.97 1.46 -4.45
C GLU A 189 24.74 2.75 -4.15
N GLY A 190 24.25 3.90 -4.63
CA GLY A 190 24.80 5.21 -4.29
C GLY A 190 24.70 5.57 -2.80
N LEU A 191 23.82 4.92 -2.05
CA LEU A 191 23.75 5.00 -0.58
C LEU A 191 24.68 4.01 0.12
N GLY A 192 25.40 3.17 -0.62
CA GLY A 192 26.25 2.11 -0.08
C GLY A 192 25.48 0.89 0.43
N LEU A 193 24.24 0.68 -0.03
CA LEU A 193 23.44 -0.47 0.36
C LEU A 193 23.67 -1.64 -0.60
N GLU A 194 23.79 -2.85 -0.07
CA GLU A 194 23.77 -4.07 -0.86
C GLU A 194 22.34 -4.37 -1.30
N VAL A 195 22.14 -4.51 -2.62
CA VAL A 195 20.81 -4.74 -3.21
C VAL A 195 20.78 -6.11 -3.87
N THR A 196 19.68 -6.83 -3.69
CA THR A 196 19.43 -8.10 -4.37
C THR A 196 18.02 -8.07 -4.95
N GLU A 197 17.91 -8.38 -6.24
CA GLU A 197 16.63 -8.59 -6.91
C GLU A 197 16.12 -10.00 -6.57
N ILE A 198 14.85 -10.11 -6.19
CA ILE A 198 14.16 -11.33 -5.74
C ILE A 198 12.94 -11.62 -6.60
#